data_AF-A0A817VGK3-F1
#
_entry.id   AF-A0A817VGK3-F1
#
_cell.length_a   1.000
_cell.length_b   1.000
_cell.length_c   1.000
_cell.angle_alpha   90.00
_cell.angle_beta   90.00
_cell.angle_gamma   90.00
#
_symmetry.space_group_name_H-M   'P 1'
#
loop_
_entity.id
_entity.type
_entity.pdbx_description
1 polymer ?
#
loop_
_entity_poly.entity_id
_entity_poly.type
_entity_poly.pdbx_seq_one_letter_code
_entity_poly.pdbx_strand_id
1 'polypeptide(L)' 'MPKNKDVWIRIAQRENLDEKAFDYATWAFADGSLKSPNDRHGDLSKARQFGWTIEVNTFDGYIQCFDRLKQLKVIPA' A
#
# COMPACT_ATOMS: atom_id res chain seq x y z
N MET A 1 12.10 -19.44 -1.52
CA MET A 1 11.82 -18.20 -0.76
C MET A 1 11.62 -17.07 -1.76
N PRO A 2 10.72 -16.10 -1.51
CA PRO A 2 10.61 -14.93 -2.37
C PRO A 2 11.98 -14.23 -2.46
N LYS A 3 12.36 -13.83 -3.68
CA LYS A 3 13.65 -13.19 -3.97
C LYS A 3 13.79 -11.94 -3.09
N ASN A 4 14.96 -11.70 -2.49
CA ASN A 4 15.31 -10.55 -1.64
C ASN A 4 14.80 -10.56 -0.19
N LYS A 5 14.26 -11.67 0.34
CA LYS A 5 13.87 -11.74 1.76
C LYS A 5 15.05 -11.46 2.71
N ASP A 6 16.23 -11.96 2.37
CA ASP A 6 17.49 -11.72 3.08
C ASP A 6 17.92 -10.24 3.06
N VAL A 7 17.62 -9.54 1.97
CA VAL A 7 17.86 -8.09 1.85
C VAL A 7 16.91 -7.33 2.76
N TRP A 8 15.62 -7.71 2.78
CA TRP A 8 14.65 -7.10 3.70
C TRP A 8 15.06 -7.25 5.15
N ILE A 9 15.42 -8.46 5.59
CA ILE A 9 15.83 -8.71 6.98
C ILE A 9 16.99 -7.79 7.38
N ARG A 10 18.00 -7.61 6.51
CA ARG A 10 19.13 -6.70 6.78
C ARG A 10 18.70 -5.24 6.93
N ILE A 11 17.77 -4.78 6.09
CA ILE A 11 17.23 -3.41 6.20
C ILE A 11 16.41 -3.27 7.49
N ALA A 12 15.53 -4.23 7.77
CA ALA A 12 14.68 -4.21 8.94
C ALA A 12 15.50 -4.20 10.24
N GLN A 13 16.58 -4.97 10.31
CA GLN A 13 17.50 -4.94 11.45
C GLN A 13 18.22 -3.60 11.59
N ARG A 14 18.71 -3.03 10.48
CA ARG A 14 19.41 -1.73 10.49
C ARG A 14 18.51 -0.60 10.94
N GLU A 15 17.25 -0.60 10.50
CA GLU A 15 16.29 0.49 10.71
C GLU A 15 15.29 0.21 11.85
N ASN A 16 15.43 -0.91 12.57
CA ASN A 16 14.53 -1.36 13.64
C ASN A 16 13.05 -1.45 13.19
N LEU A 17 12.81 -2.22 12.12
CA LEU A 17 11.51 -2.45 11.47
C LEU A 17 10.98 -3.87 11.71
N ASP A 18 9.75 -4.15 11.26
CA ASP A 18 9.19 -5.50 11.24
C ASP A 18 9.88 -6.39 10.18
N GLU A 19 10.71 -7.33 10.64
CA GLU A 19 11.39 -8.31 9.78
C GLU A 19 10.40 -9.20 9.00
N LYS A 20 9.17 -9.39 9.50
CA LYS A 20 8.14 -10.20 8.84
C LYS A 20 7.34 -9.43 7.79
N ALA A 21 7.58 -8.14 7.61
CA ALA A 21 6.84 -7.33 6.64
C ALA A 21 6.89 -7.86 5.21
N PHE A 22 8.01 -8.46 4.85
CA PHE A 22 8.17 -9.08 3.55
C PHE A 22 7.28 -10.31 3.32
N ASP A 23 6.86 -10.99 4.39
CA ASP A 23 6.06 -12.22 4.33
C ASP A 23 4.58 -11.94 4.12
N TYR A 24 4.06 -10.83 4.67
CA TYR A 24 2.68 -10.41 4.44
C TYR A 24 2.52 -9.43 3.27
N ALA A 25 3.61 -9.01 2.64
CA ALA A 25 3.54 -8.19 1.43
C ALA A 25 2.91 -8.96 0.27
N THR A 26 1.89 -8.36 -0.37
CA THR A 26 1.10 -8.98 -1.43
C THR A 26 1.72 -8.75 -2.81
N TRP A 27 2.92 -9.29 -3.04
CA TRP A 27 3.70 -9.07 -4.29
C TRP A 27 2.93 -9.46 -5.56
N ALA A 28 2.25 -10.61 -5.56
CA ALA A 28 1.47 -11.06 -6.71
C ALA A 28 0.29 -10.13 -7.03
N PHE A 29 -0.31 -9.51 -6.01
CA PHE A 29 -1.36 -8.51 -6.20
C PHE A 29 -0.79 -7.26 -6.87
N ALA A 30 0.34 -6.74 -6.38
CA ALA A 30 1.01 -5.59 -6.98
C ALA A 30 1.39 -5.86 -8.46
N ASP A 31 1.96 -7.04 -8.75
CA ASP A 31 2.25 -7.49 -10.11
C ASP A 31 1.00 -7.46 -11.00
N GLY A 32 -0.12 -8.01 -10.52
CA GLY A 32 -1.38 -8.04 -11.27
C GLY A 32 -1.97 -6.65 -11.50
N SER A 33 -1.98 -5.81 -10.45
CA SER A 33 -2.52 -4.45 -10.51
C SER A 33 -1.71 -3.55 -11.45
N LEU A 34 -0.38 -3.63 -11.44
CA LEU A 34 0.47 -2.72 -12.23
C LEU A 34 0.63 -3.15 -13.69
N LYS A 35 0.46 -4.43 -14.02
CA LYS A 35 0.56 -4.94 -15.41
C LYS A 35 -0.74 -4.80 -16.20
N SER A 36 -1.87 -4.63 -15.51
CA SER A 36 -3.17 -4.45 -16.16
C SER A 36 -3.27 -3.03 -16.73
N PRO A 37 -3.72 -2.84 -17.99
CA PRO A 37 -4.13 -1.52 -18.46
C PRO A 37 -5.38 -1.12 -17.67
N ASN A 38 -5.18 -0.34 -16.61
CA ASN A 38 -6.23 0.04 -15.68
C ASN A 38 -7.05 1.20 -16.24
N ASP A 39 -7.86 0.93 -17.26
CA ASP A 39 -8.85 1.87 -17.79
C ASP A 39 -10.22 1.66 -17.13
N ARG A 40 -10.22 1.38 -15.82
CA ARG A 40 -11.44 1.15 -15.05
C ARG A 40 -11.73 2.37 -14.20
N HIS A 41 -12.81 3.05 -14.51
CA HIS A 41 -13.33 4.17 -13.74
C HIS A 41 -14.64 3.78 -13.05
N GLY A 42 -14.71 3.99 -11.73
CA GLY A 42 -15.94 3.84 -10.97
C GLY A 42 -16.69 5.17 -10.88
N ASP A 43 -18.02 5.11 -10.84
CA ASP A 43 -18.89 6.26 -10.60
C ASP A 43 -19.57 6.17 -9.22
N LEU A 44 -19.62 7.31 -8.52
CA LEU A 44 -20.25 7.44 -7.21
C LEU A 44 -21.59 8.16 -7.25
N SER A 45 -22.14 8.49 -8.43
CA SER A 45 -23.41 9.21 -8.55
C SER A 45 -24.55 8.52 -7.80
N LYS A 46 -24.59 7.18 -7.82
CA LYS A 46 -25.61 6.42 -7.06
C LYS A 46 -25.46 6.58 -5.54
N ALA A 47 -24.25 6.51 -5.01
CA ALA A 47 -24.00 6.71 -3.58
C ALA A 47 -24.32 8.15 -3.15
N ARG A 48 -23.98 9.13 -4.00
CA ARG A 48 -24.28 10.55 -3.78
C ARG A 48 -25.79 10.82 -3.71
N GLN A 49 -26.62 10.11 -4.48
CA GLN A 49 -28.09 10.19 -4.36
C GLN A 49 -28.62 9.79 -2.97
N PHE A 50 -27.88 8.97 -2.23
CA PHE A 50 -28.22 8.56 -0.86
C PHE A 50 -27.42 9.32 0.21
N GLY A 51 -26.84 10.48 -0.15
CA GLY A 51 -26.20 11.38 0.80
C GLY A 51 -24.73 11.11 1.08
N TRP A 52 -24.06 10.22 0.34
CA TRP A 52 -22.60 10.07 0.46
C TRP A 52 -21.88 11.24 -0.23
N THR A 53 -21.27 12.11 0.55
CA THR A 53 -20.61 13.34 0.07
C THR A 53 -19.09 13.35 0.31
N ILE A 54 -18.54 12.28 0.89
CA ILE A 54 -17.11 12.21 1.20
C ILE A 54 -16.33 12.04 -0.09
N GLU A 55 -15.38 12.95 -0.30
CA GLU A 55 -14.38 12.88 -1.36
C GLU A 55 -12.99 12.82 -0.74
N VAL A 56 -12.11 12.06 -1.37
CA VAL A 56 -10.73 11.90 -0.93
C VAL A 56 -9.83 12.18 -2.12
N ASN A 57 -8.83 13.04 -1.92
CA ASN A 57 -7.73 13.14 -2.86
C ASN A 57 -6.91 11.86 -2.78
N THR A 58 -6.89 11.08 -3.86
CA THR A 58 -6.18 9.80 -3.93
C THR A 58 -4.70 9.93 -3.61
N PHE A 59 -4.05 11.02 -4.03
CA PHE A 59 -2.63 11.25 -3.74
C PHE A 59 -2.40 11.41 -2.24
N ASP A 60 -3.21 12.25 -1.58
CA ASP A 60 -3.14 12.43 -0.13
C ASP A 60 -3.43 11.12 0.62
N GLY A 61 -4.34 10.29 0.09
CA GLY A 61 -4.60 8.95 0.61
C GLY A 61 -3.36 8.05 0.58
N TYR A 62 -2.57 8.08 -0.51
CA TYR A 62 -1.30 7.34 -0.58
C TYR A 62 -0.28 7.86 0.44
N ILE A 63 -0.13 9.18 0.56
CA ILE A 63 0.77 9.79 1.55
C ILE A 63 0.40 9.35 2.96
N GLN A 64 -0.87 9.46 3.34
CA GLN A 64 -1.36 9.01 4.65
C GLN A 64 -1.11 7.53 4.90
N CYS A 65 -1.28 6.67 3.88
CA CYS A 65 -0.94 5.24 3.99
C CYS A 65 0.55 5.03 4.27
N PHE A 66 1.45 5.68 3.52
CA PHE A 66 2.88 5.55 3.73
C PHE A 66 3.32 6.10 5.09
N ASP A 67 2.80 7.24 5.52
CA ASP A 67 3.08 7.80 6.84
C ASP A 67 2.66 6.84 7.95
N ARG A 68 1.50 6.18 7.79
CA ARG A 68 1.05 5.18 8.75
C ARG A 68 1.97 3.96 8.78
N LEU A 69 2.45 3.48 7.63
CA LEU A 69 3.40 2.37 7.56
C LEU A 69 4.74 2.72 8.23
N LYS A 70 5.22 3.95 8.07
CA LYS A 70 6.43 4.46 8.76
C LYS A 70 6.24 4.49 10.27
N GLN A 71 5.12 5.05 10.75
CA GLN A 71 4.79 5.09 12.18
C GLN A 71 4.72 3.69 12.80
N LEU A 72 4.23 2.73 12.03
CA LEU A 72 4.13 1.32 12.43
C LEU A 72 5.43 0.55 12.24
N LYS A 73 6.51 1.19 11.78
CA LYS A 73 7.81 0.56 11.51
C LYS A 73 7.72 -0.61 10.53
N VAL A 74 6.79 -0.53 9.58
CA VAL A 74 6.67 -1.48 8.48
C VAL A 74 7.63 -1.13 7.35
N ILE A 75 7.89 0.17 7.15
CA ILE A 75 8.85 0.69 6.16
C ILE A 75 9.75 1.75 6.82
N PRO A 76 10.94 2.06 6.26
CA PRO A 76 11.79 3.14 6.72
C PRO A 76 11.10 4.52 6.64
N ALA A 77 11.51 5.43 7.53
CA ALA A 77 11.05 6.82 7.55
C ALA A 77 11.44 7.62 6.31
#